data_AF-A0A2P4ZMW8-F1
#
_entry.id   AF-A0A2P4ZMW8-F1
#
_cell.length_a   1.000
_cell.length_b   1.000
_cell.length_c   1.000
_cell.angle_alpha   90.00
_cell.angle_beta   90.00
_cell.angle_gamma   90.00
#
_symmetry.space_group_name_H-M   'P 1'
#
loop_
_entity.id
_entity.type
_entity.pdbx_description
1 polymer ?
#
loop_
_entity_poly.entity_id
_entity_poly.type
_entity_poly.pdbx_seq_one_letter_code
_entity_poly.pdbx_strand_id
1 'polypeptide(L)'
;MLLSGASIVKQGIVRNLQSATQQLQPCGVDLSLRRVFKWTSPAIIDSDNSNRQAANTSELRFDKETEAIKLRQGAYLVEFNETVSVPLD
;
A
#
# COMPACT_ATOMS: atom_id res chain seq x y z
N MET A 1 19.07 6.12 -11.47
CA MET A 1 19.65 4.78 -11.19
C MET A 1 18.63 4.01 -10.36
N LEU A 2 18.41 2.72 -10.60
CA LEU A 2 17.55 1.89 -9.74
C LEU A 2 18.38 1.30 -8.60
N LEU A 3 17.83 1.29 -7.38
CA LEU A 3 18.47 0.69 -6.21
C LEU A 3 18.15 -0.81 -6.15
N SER A 4 19.11 -1.62 -5.70
CA SER A 4 18.83 -3.02 -5.39
C SER A 4 17.98 -3.14 -4.13
N GLY A 5 17.15 -4.19 -4.06
CA GLY A 5 16.35 -4.47 -2.85
C GLY A 5 17.20 -4.55 -1.59
N ALA A 6 18.38 -5.18 -1.70
CA ALA A 6 19.34 -5.28 -0.61
C ALA A 6 19.80 -3.89 -0.11
N SER A 7 20.03 -2.93 -1.02
CA SER A 7 20.41 -1.56 -0.65
C SER A 7 19.24 -0.82 0.01
N ILE A 8 18.02 -0.95 -0.55
CA ILE A 8 16.79 -0.33 -0.03
C ILE A 8 16.55 -0.75 1.43
N VAL A 9 16.65 -2.05 1.73
CA VAL A 9 16.43 -2.59 3.08
C VAL A 9 17.58 -2.20 4.01
N LYS A 10 18.83 -2.30 3.56
CA LYS A 10 20.00 -1.92 4.36
C LYS A 10 19.96 -0.45 4.79
N GLN A 11 19.48 0.44 3.93
CA GLN A 11 19.35 1.87 4.22
C GLN A 11 18.11 2.21 5.05
N GLY A 12 17.25 1.23 5.34
CA GLY A 12 16.03 1.46 6.13
C GLY A 12 14.97 2.30 5.42
N ILE A 13 15.02 2.35 4.08
CA ILE A 13 14.04 3.04 3.24
C ILE A 13 12.70 2.31 3.30
N VAL A 14 12.72 0.97 3.27
CA VAL A 14 11.53 0.12 3.47
C VAL A 14 11.70 -0.70 4.74
N ARG A 15 10.69 -0.69 5.61
CA ARG A 15 10.67 -1.37 6.92
C ARG A 15 9.41 -2.23 7.06
N ASN A 16 9.38 -3.09 8.07
CA ASN A 16 8.26 -4.00 8.40
C ASN A 16 7.97 -5.05 7.32
N LEU A 17 9.03 -5.56 6.67
CA LEU A 17 8.94 -6.71 5.79
C LEU A 17 8.41 -7.94 6.54
N GLN A 18 7.47 -8.64 5.94
CA GLN A 18 6.96 -9.90 6.46
C GLN A 18 7.96 -11.04 6.25
N SER A 19 8.67 -11.01 5.12
CA SER A 19 9.67 -12.01 4.75
C SER A 19 10.72 -11.41 3.80
N ALA A 20 11.89 -11.06 4.34
CA ALA A 20 12.96 -10.46 3.55
C ALA A 20 13.46 -11.40 2.42
N THR A 21 13.43 -12.71 2.63
CA THR A 21 13.88 -13.69 1.61
C THR A 21 12.95 -13.77 0.42
N GLN A 22 11.66 -13.50 0.59
CA GLN A 22 10.66 -13.53 -0.49
C GLN A 22 10.44 -12.16 -1.13
N GLN A 23 10.59 -11.08 -0.36
CA GLN A 23 10.26 -9.72 -0.82
C GLN A 23 11.44 -8.96 -1.43
N LEU A 24 12.68 -9.38 -1.20
CA LEU A 24 13.85 -8.75 -1.80
C LEU A 24 13.96 -9.10 -3.30
N GLN A 25 13.94 -8.08 -4.15
CA GLN A 25 14.14 -8.23 -5.60
C GLN A 25 15.47 -7.62 -6.06
N PRO A 26 16.01 -8.01 -7.24
CA PRO A 26 17.28 -7.48 -7.73
C PRO A 26 17.34 -5.96 -7.82
N CYS A 27 16.21 -5.30 -8.12
CA CYS A 27 16.08 -3.86 -8.30
C CYS A 27 14.84 -3.26 -7.61
N GLY A 28 14.39 -3.86 -6.52
CA GLY A 28 13.20 -3.40 -5.80
C GLY A 28 12.88 -4.24 -4.57
N VAL A 29 11.74 -3.97 -3.96
CA VAL A 29 11.21 -4.71 -2.82
C VAL A 29 9.71 -4.89 -3.04
N ASP A 30 9.24 -6.14 -2.96
CA ASP A 30 7.81 -6.45 -3.06
C ASP A 30 7.12 -6.08 -1.75
N LEU A 31 5.94 -5.45 -1.84
CA LEU A 31 5.14 -5.08 -0.68
C LEU A 31 4.07 -6.13 -0.41
N SER A 32 3.67 -6.26 0.85
CA SER A 32 2.68 -7.22 1.29
C SER A 32 1.37 -6.52 1.66
N LEU A 33 0.25 -7.13 1.28
CA LEU A 33 -1.08 -6.59 1.56
C LEU A 33 -1.39 -6.68 3.06
N ARG A 34 -1.85 -5.56 3.64
CA ARG A 34 -2.30 -5.49 5.04
C ARG A 34 -3.81 -5.38 5.15
N ARG A 35 -4.40 -4.38 4.48
CA ARG A 35 -5.85 -4.11 4.53
C ARG A 35 -6.37 -3.67 3.18
N VAL A 36 -7.65 -3.93 2.93
CA VAL A 36 -8.38 -3.51 1.73
C VAL A 36 -9.60 -2.73 2.16
N PHE A 37 -9.87 -1.60 1.51
CA PHE A 37 -11.02 -0.76 1.75
C PHE A 37 -11.78 -0.50 0.46
N LYS A 38 -13.11 -0.43 0.57
CA LYS A 38 -13.96 0.08 -0.52
C LYS A 38 -14.26 1.56 -0.31
N TRP A 39 -14.38 2.29 -1.40
CA TRP A 39 -14.87 3.67 -1.39
C TRP A 39 -16.39 3.69 -1.14
N THR A 40 -16.84 4.60 -0.28
CA THR A 40 -18.26 4.78 0.06
C THR A 40 -18.81 6.15 -0.33
N SER A 41 -17.94 7.06 -0.79
CA SER A 41 -18.30 8.36 -1.35
C SER A 41 -17.32 8.75 -2.47
N PRO A 42 -17.67 9.71 -3.33
CA PRO A 42 -16.70 10.37 -4.20
C PRO A 42 -15.73 11.24 -3.37
N ALA A 43 -14.59 11.58 -3.98
CA ALA A 43 -13.66 12.62 -3.53
C ALA A 43 -13.83 13.87 -4.39
N ILE A 44 -13.48 15.03 -3.85
CA ILE A 44 -13.44 16.30 -4.57
C ILE A 44 -11.97 16.75 -4.64
N ILE A 45 -11.48 16.95 -5.87
CA ILE A 45 -10.17 17.52 -6.14
C ILE A 45 -10.40 18.95 -6.63
N ASP A 46 -9.85 19.92 -5.90
CA ASP A 46 -9.96 21.33 -6.22
C ASP A 46 -8.59 21.87 -6.69
N SER A 47 -8.62 22.91 -7.51
CA SER A 47 -7.43 23.56 -8.07
C SER A 47 -6.57 24.27 -7.02
N ASP A 48 -7.20 24.95 -6.06
CA ASP A 48 -6.53 25.66 -4.97
C ASP A 48 -6.62 24.91 -3.62
N ASN A 49 -7.20 23.70 -3.64
CA ASN A 49 -7.50 22.84 -2.49
C ASN A 49 -8.54 23.38 -1.50
N SER A 50 -9.19 24.51 -1.74
CA SER A 50 -10.15 25.12 -0.79
C SER A 50 -11.38 24.25 -0.53
N ASN A 51 -11.86 23.53 -1.56
CA ASN A 51 -12.98 22.59 -1.48
C ASN A 51 -12.53 21.12 -1.53
N ARG A 52 -11.23 20.83 -1.31
CA ARG A 52 -10.72 19.46 -1.37
C ARG A 52 -11.36 18.60 -0.30
N GLN A 53 -11.99 17.50 -0.73
CA GLN A 53 -12.62 16.54 0.16
C GLN A 53 -12.13 15.12 -0.15
N ALA A 54 -11.60 14.43 0.86
CA ALA A 54 -11.22 13.03 0.74
C ALA A 54 -12.47 12.15 0.63
N ALA A 55 -12.38 11.07 -0.15
CA ALA A 55 -13.44 10.07 -0.21
C ALA A 55 -13.50 9.27 1.10
N ASN A 56 -14.71 8.93 1.51
CA ASN A 56 -14.94 8.03 2.62
C ASN A 56 -14.66 6.58 2.20
N THR A 57 -14.20 5.78 3.17
CA THR A 57 -13.88 4.38 2.97
C THR A 57 -14.43 3.50 4.07
N SER A 58 -14.69 2.24 3.76
CA SER A 58 -14.97 1.20 4.76
C SER A 58 -14.11 -0.02 4.49
N GLU A 59 -13.54 -0.60 5.54
CA GLU A 59 -12.69 -1.79 5.47
C GLU A 59 -13.46 -3.02 5.00
N LEU A 60 -12.84 -3.80 4.14
CA LEU A 60 -13.31 -5.13 3.74
C LEU A 60 -12.51 -6.18 4.50
N ARG A 61 -13.21 -7.09 5.17
CA ARG A 61 -12.60 -8.16 5.95
C ARG A 61 -12.43 -9.42 5.11
N PHE A 62 -11.34 -10.13 5.36
CA PHE A 62 -11.15 -11.48 4.86
C PHE A 62 -12.17 -12.41 5.49
N ASP A 63 -12.64 -13.36 4.69
CA ASP A 63 -13.47 -14.45 5.17
C ASP A 63 -12.64 -15.36 6.10
N LYS A 64 -13.22 -15.75 7.23
CA LYS A 64 -12.48 -16.46 8.29
C LYS A 64 -12.20 -17.93 7.95
N GLU A 65 -13.00 -18.54 7.09
CA GLU A 65 -12.89 -19.95 6.75
C GLU A 65 -11.96 -20.14 5.55
N THR A 66 -12.05 -19.24 4.57
CA THR A 66 -11.28 -19.32 3.32
C THR A 66 -10.00 -18.48 3.35
N GLU A 67 -9.83 -17.61 4.35
CA GLU A 67 -8.74 -16.62 4.45
C GLU A 67 -8.62 -15.73 3.19
N ALA A 68 -9.69 -15.63 2.41
CA ALA A 68 -9.73 -14.93 1.14
C ALA A 68 -10.75 -13.80 1.16
N ILE A 69 -10.63 -12.88 0.21
CA ILE A 69 -11.58 -11.80 0.01
C ILE A 69 -12.05 -11.78 -1.44
N LYS A 70 -13.37 -11.77 -1.65
CA LYS A 70 -13.96 -11.65 -2.98
C LYS A 70 -14.13 -10.19 -3.35
N LEU A 71 -13.32 -9.72 -4.29
CA LEU A 71 -13.42 -8.37 -4.85
C LEU A 71 -14.35 -8.38 -6.07
N ARG A 72 -15.30 -7.44 -6.10
CA ARG A 72 -16.08 -7.16 -7.31
C ARG A 72 -15.25 -6.26 -8.22
N GLN A 73 -15.61 -6.18 -9.50
CA GLN A 73 -14.96 -5.23 -10.41
C GLN A 73 -15.10 -3.80 -9.87
N GLY A 74 -14.00 -3.05 -9.79
CA GLY A 74 -13.99 -1.69 -9.27
C GLY A 74 -12.62 -1.30 -8.72
N ALA A 75 -12.57 -0.14 -8.06
CA ALA A 75 -11.38 0.39 -7.41
C ALA A 75 -11.43 0.16 -5.89
N TYR A 76 -10.27 -0.09 -5.31
CA TYR A 76 -10.08 -0.31 -3.88
C TYR A 76 -8.90 0.49 -3.38
N LEU A 77 -8.98 0.93 -2.12
CA LEU A 77 -7.83 1.46 -1.40
C LEU A 77 -7.16 0.30 -0.67
N VAL A 78 -5.86 0.12 -0.86
CA VAL A 78 -5.07 -0.90 -0.16
C VAL A 78 -4.07 -0.25 0.76
N GLU A 79 -3.85 -0.88 1.90
CA GLU A 79 -2.77 -0.54 2.82
C GLU A 79 -1.77 -1.70 2.82
N PHE A 80 -0.48 -1.36 2.78
CA PHE A 80 0.62 -2.32 2.85
C PHE A 80 1.12 -2.48 4.28
N ASN A 81 1.78 -3.59 4.59
CA ASN A 81 2.41 -3.77 5.91
C ASN A 81 3.65 -2.91 6.05
N GLU A 82 4.35 -2.69 4.94
CA GLU A 82 5.62 -1.99 4.94
C GLU A 82 5.45 -0.48 5.12
N THR A 83 6.42 0.11 5.79
CA THR A 83 6.52 1.58 5.92
C THR A 83 7.69 2.07 5.09
N VAL A 84 7.44 3.07 4.24
CA VAL A 84 8.43 3.68 3.36
C VAL A 84 8.83 5.05 3.86
N SER A 85 10.14 5.28 3.99
CA SER A 85 10.75 6.57 4.32
C SER A 85 11.66 6.98 3.17
N VAL A 86 11.17 7.84 2.29
CA VAL A 86 11.93 8.31 1.12
C VAL A 86 12.89 9.42 1.56
N PRO A 87 14.21 9.29 1.31
CA PRO A 87 15.16 10.34 1.61
C PRO A 87 15.02 11.51 0.62
N LEU A 88 15.73 12.62 0.86
CA LEU A 88 15.59 13.84 0.03
C LEU A 88 16.46 13.82 -1.24
N ASP A 89 17.40 12.88 -1.35
CA ASP A 89 18.32 12.69 -2.46
C ASP A 89 17.84 11.65 -3.50
#